data_AF-A0A920R2D2-F1
#
_entry.id   AF-A0A920R2D2-F1
#
_cell.length_a   1.000
_cell.length_b   1.000
_cell.length_c   1.000
_cell.angle_alpha   90.00
_cell.angle_beta   90.00
_cell.angle_gamma   90.00
#
_symmetry.space_group_name_H-M   'P 1'
#
loop_
_entity.id
_entity.type
_entity.pdbx_description
1 polymer ?
#
loop_
_entity_poly.entity_id
_entity_poly.type
_entity_poly.pdbx_seq_one_letter_code
_entity_poly.pdbx_strand_id
1 'polypeptide(L)' 'MRTDQFLETGADTVAVSCPFCIQMFDEGIGSKDQNKQKGAVDLINILDEATN' A
#
# COMPACT_ATOMS: atom_id res chain seq x y z
N MET A 1 -7.47 11.15 -5.66
CA MET A 1 -7.89 9.82 -5.13
C MET A 1 -6.94 9.41 -4.00
N ARG A 2 -7.30 8.47 -3.11
CA ARG A 2 -6.41 8.01 -2.01
C ARG A 2 -5.06 7.51 -2.53
N THR A 3 -5.06 6.78 -3.65
CA THR A 3 -3.84 6.35 -4.34
C THR A 3 -2.97 7.52 -4.79
N ASP A 4 -3.54 8.60 -5.34
CA ASP A 4 -2.75 9.76 -5.76
C ASP A 4 -2.03 10.40 -4.56
N GLN A 5 -2.74 10.56 -3.45
CA GLN A 5 -2.16 11.08 -2.20
C GLN A 5 -1.01 10.21 -1.71
N PHE A 6 -1.15 8.89 -1.77
CA PHE A 6 -0.08 7.96 -1.43
C PHE A 6 1.14 8.15 -2.34
N LEU A 7 0.94 8.18 -3.66
CA LEU A 7 2.03 8.34 -4.63
C LEU A 7 2.77 9.67 -4.47
N GLU A 8 2.06 10.75 -4.15
CA GLU A 8 2.63 12.09 -3.89
C GLU A 8 3.58 12.11 -2.67
N THR A 9 3.43 11.18 -1.72
CA THR A 9 4.33 11.12 -0.54
C THR A 9 5.75 10.66 -0.88
N GLY A 10 5.93 9.99 -2.03
CA GLY A 10 7.19 9.34 -2.38
C GLY A 10 7.49 8.04 -1.62
N ALA A 11 6.68 7.66 -0.61
CA ALA A 11 6.85 6.40 0.11
C ALA A 11 6.66 5.19 -0.82
N ASP A 12 7.38 4.10 -0.53
CA ASP A 12 7.28 2.86 -1.32
C ASP A 12 6.11 1.99 -0.89
N THR A 13 5.74 2.07 0.38
CA THR A 13 4.68 1.23 0.96
C THR A 13 3.74 2.07 1.80
N VAL A 14 2.44 1.80 1.70
CA VAL A 14 1.43 2.30 2.64
C VAL A 14 0.91 1.16 3.50
N ALA A 15 0.95 1.35 4.83
CA ALA A 15 0.37 0.43 5.79
C ALA A 15 -1.09 0.79 6.07
N VAL A 16 -1.98 -0.20 6.06
CA VAL A 16 -3.41 -0.03 6.41
C VAL A 16 -3.88 -1.17 7.30
N SER A 17 -5.02 -1.02 7.96
CA SER A 17 -5.61 -2.07 8.83
C SER A 17 -7.00 -2.49 8.35
N CYS A 18 -7.27 -2.34 7.06
CA CYS A 18 -8.56 -2.64 6.45
C CYS A 18 -8.35 -3.42 5.15
N PRO A 19 -8.86 -4.66 5.03
CA PRO A 19 -8.70 -5.48 3.83
C PRO A 19 -9.21 -4.80 2.55
N PHE A 20 -10.32 -4.08 2.65
CA PHE A 20 -10.86 -3.31 1.52
C PHE A 20 -9.92 -2.19 1.08
N CYS A 21 -9.23 -1.54 2.01
CA CYS A 21 -8.26 -0.50 1.67
C CYS A 21 -7.06 -1.08 0.92
N ILE A 22 -6.58 -2.27 1.28
CA ILE A 22 -5.50 -2.96 0.55
C ILE A 22 -5.92 -3.18 -0.90
N GLN A 23 -7.08 -3.81 -1.12
CA GLN A 23 -7.61 -4.02 -2.47
C GLN A 23 -7.75 -2.71 -3.26
N MET A 24 -8.31 -1.66 -2.63
CA MET A 24 -8.47 -0.35 -3.26
C MET A 24 -7.13 0.27 -3.67
N PHE A 25 -6.09 0.13 -2.84
CA PHE A 25 -4.75 0.60 -3.19
C PHE A 25 -4.12 -0.26 -4.27
N ASP A 26 -4.21 -1.59 -4.22
CA ASP A 26 -3.66 -2.48 -5.24
C ASP A 26 -4.27 -2.21 -6.63
N GLU A 27 -5.60 -2.06 -6.71
CA GLU A 27 -6.31 -1.69 -7.93
C GLU A 27 -5.87 -0.29 -8.41
N GLY A 28 -5.79 0.68 -7.50
CA GLY A 28 -5.38 2.04 -7.82
C GLY A 28 -3.93 2.16 -8.31
N ILE A 29 -2.99 1.49 -7.64
CA ILE A 29 -1.56 1.45 -8.00
C ILE A 29 -1.41 0.74 -9.35
N GLY A 30 -2.15 -0.35 -9.56
CA GLY A 30 -2.13 -1.11 -10.81
C GLY A 30 -2.66 -0.32 -11.99
N SER A 31 -3.73 0.45 -11.80
CA SER A 31 -4.27 1.34 -12.85
C SER A 31 -3.30 2.42 -13.34
N LYS A 32 -2.18 2.63 -12.61
CA LYS A 32 -1.14 3.62 -12.90
C LYS A 32 0.22 2.99 -13.23
N ASP A 33 0.27 1.66 -13.42
CA ASP A 33 1.49 0.89 -13.71
C ASP A 33 2.61 1.02 -12.66
N GLN A 34 2.26 1.31 -11.40
CA GLN A 34 3.22 1.54 -10.31
C GLN A 34 3.52 0.29 -9.45
N ASN A 35 2.89 -0.86 -9.76
CA ASN A 35 2.95 -2.10 -8.95
C ASN A 35 4.37 -2.66 -8.69
N LYS A 36 5.37 -2.24 -9.46
CA LYS A 36 6.76 -2.69 -9.27
C LYS A 36 7.50 -1.94 -8.15
N GLN A 37 7.05 -0.73 -7.83
CA GLN A 37 7.74 0.18 -6.90
C GLN A 37 6.88 0.53 -5.69
N LYS A 38 5.56 0.41 -5.80
CA LYS A 38 4.60 0.87 -4.82
C LYS A 38 3.70 -0.29 -4.37
N GLY A 39 3.39 -0.35 -3.08
CA GLY A 39 2.53 -1.39 -2.51
C GLY A 39 1.72 -0.96 -1.30
N ALA A 40 0.67 -1.73 -0.98
CA ALA A 40 -0.09 -1.62 0.25
C ALA A 40 0.05 -2.91 1.06
N VAL A 41 0.21 -2.78 2.38
CA VAL A 41 0.37 -3.93 3.29
C VAL A 41 -0.50 -3.77 4.52
N ASP A 42 -0.85 -4.90 5.13
CA ASP A 42 -1.51 -4.89 6.44
C ASP A 42 -0.51 -4.45 7.53
N LEU A 43 -0.94 -3.58 8.43
CA LEU A 43 -0.16 -3.13 9.58
C LEU A 43 0.37 -4.31 10.42
N ILE A 44 -0.44 -5.36 10.61
CA ILE A 44 -0.05 -6.53 11.40
C ILE A 44 1.10 -7.28 10.73
N ASN A 45 1.15 -7.35 9.40
CA ASN A 45 2.26 -8.00 8.69
C ASN A 45 3.58 -7.27 8.93
N ILE A 46 3.57 -5.93 8.97
CA ILE A 46 4.78 -5.16 9.32
C ILE A 46 5.27 -5.50 10.73
N LEU A 47 4.35 -5.64 11.69
CA LEU A 47 4.70 -6.01 13.06
C LEU A 47 5.28 -7.43 13.13
N ASP A 48 4.70 -8.37 12.40
CA ASP A 48 5.17 -9.75 12.31
C ASP A 48 6.56 -9.82 11.68
N GLU A 49 6.80 -9.13 10.56
CA GLU A 49 8.11 -9.05 9.90
C GLU A 49 9.20 -8.41 10.79
N ALA A 50 8.83 -7.46 11.65
CA ALA A 50 9.78 -6.78 12.54
C ALA A 50 10.10 -7.58 13.81
N THR A 51 9.30 -8.59 14.15
CA THR A 51 9.40 -9.33 15.42
C THR A 51 9.81 -10.79 15.24
N ASN A 52 9.91 -11.28 14.00
CA ASN A 52 10.44 -12.60 13.65
C ASN A 52 11.92 -12.57 13.23
#